data_AF-A0A941LHF5-F1
#
_entry.id   AF-A0A941LHF5-F1
#
_cell.length_a   1.000
_cell.length_b   1.000
_cell.length_c   1.000
_cell.angle_alpha   90.00
_cell.angle_beta   90.00
_cell.angle_gamma   90.00
#
_symmetry.space_group_name_H-M   'P 1'
#
loop_
_entity.id
_entity.type
_entity.pdbx_description
1 polymer ?
#
loop_
_entity_poly.entity_id
_entity_poly.type
_entity_poly.pdbx_seq_one_letter_code
_entity_poly.pdbx_strand_id
1 'polypeptide(L)'
;MKLSSCVLVTLTLLYGNVPASVAAAQPMGMFASSAIQHNRLQASSLSVHVSSYGLRQGPRLAPSDWTAPQVYRVDDESLRGATDNQALDELGMARNNLQAAKQKIDELKQRVGELVLQLHAKDTEIAALRSNAIDNSKKFRDDLAVQADELNQAKRRVSEVEQQMAATAKGQELVQAKRRIAEAEQLTAKREQDLTQAKRRIAEVEQLTANKELELNQAKRRINEAEQQTAGKEQELIQVKRRVSDAEQQATKKDQDVVQAKRRVTEVEQQLAGKEQELTQARRRVTEVEQQMASSGREQELAQAKRRATDAEQLIVKKEQELTQVKDELKQVSQKFADVNPQLVAKEAELARTKQMLVDVELNTNANTNASKQTDAAAAQDEPPPALSLQSIDQTLSASTLLGPNAEAGDEEETLTLIGNSDLRKISESLTSLLQPELKKGTVTVRQRGNKLTLALANGDLFSTGDATATLGGTSLLERIGAVLHGSRYQGIEVAGHTDNTPFRSDLRKGFRDNQELSRARADYAVQILINGGLQNDRVKAVGYGDSKPITTNDTDKGRSKNRRLEIVITQTPESGIAVGEGKTQVGKKPQDGSHKR
;
A
#
# COMPACT_ATOMS: atom_id res chain seq x y z
N MET A 1 54.47 26.20 16.65
CA MET A 1 54.83 25.62 17.96
C MET A 1 53.52 25.12 18.59
N LYS A 2 53.39 23.89 19.14
CA LYS A 2 53.91 23.43 20.46
C LYS A 2 53.52 24.46 21.55
N LEU A 3 52.71 24.21 22.58
CA LEU A 3 52.26 23.03 23.35
C LEU A 3 50.92 23.40 24.06
N SER A 4 50.16 22.59 24.81
CA SER A 4 49.97 21.13 24.96
C SER A 4 48.58 20.93 25.59
N SER A 5 47.92 19.80 25.31
CA SER A 5 46.77 19.35 26.11
C SER A 5 47.21 18.88 27.50
N CYS A 6 46.33 18.95 28.49
CA CYS A 6 46.41 18.17 29.72
C CYS A 6 45.01 17.63 30.06
N VAL A 7 44.85 16.31 30.04
CA VAL A 7 43.60 15.61 30.36
C VAL A 7 43.80 14.92 31.70
N LEU A 8 42.94 15.19 32.68
CA LEU A 8 42.88 14.38 33.89
C LEU A 8 41.89 13.23 33.68
N VAL A 9 42.38 12.00 33.79
CA VAL A 9 41.57 10.79 33.89
C VAL A 9 41.53 10.36 35.35
N THR A 10 40.35 10.29 35.94
CA THR A 10 40.14 9.67 37.26
C THR A 10 39.29 8.41 37.07
N LEU A 11 39.96 7.26 37.17
CA LEU A 11 39.35 5.94 37.07
C LEU A 11 39.03 5.42 38.49
N THR A 12 37.76 5.12 38.77
CA THR A 12 37.36 4.51 40.04
C THR A 12 36.39 3.35 39.79
N LEU A 13 36.82 2.14 40.15
CA LEU A 13 36.02 0.91 40.19
C LEU A 13 36.37 0.18 41.48
N LEU A 14 35.36 -0.24 42.26
CA LEU A 14 35.21 -1.58 42.86
C LEU A 14 34.17 -1.61 44.00
N TYR A 15 33.49 -2.77 44.13
CA TYR A 15 32.52 -3.17 45.17
C TYR A 15 31.22 -2.33 45.27
N GLY A 16 30.06 -2.92 45.63
CA GLY A 16 29.74 -4.33 45.86
C GLY A 16 28.24 -4.55 46.15
N ASN A 17 27.70 -5.74 45.85
CA ASN A 17 26.27 -6.08 46.03
C ASN A 17 25.87 -6.24 47.50
N VAL A 18 24.60 -5.89 47.82
CA VAL A 18 23.59 -6.77 48.48
C VAL A 18 22.20 -6.07 48.46
N PRO A 19 21.05 -6.78 48.42
CA PRO A 19 19.80 -6.24 47.86
C PRO A 19 18.62 -6.09 48.87
N ALA A 20 17.38 -5.97 48.33
CA ALA A 20 16.06 -5.92 48.99
C ALA A 20 15.58 -4.52 49.50
N SER A 21 14.28 -4.18 49.52
CA SER A 21 13.13 -4.66 48.72
C SER A 21 11.95 -3.65 48.81
N VAL A 22 11.11 -3.61 47.77
CA VAL A 22 9.73 -3.09 47.65
C VAL A 22 9.19 -2.15 48.77
N ALA A 23 8.93 -0.89 48.39
CA ALA A 23 7.87 -0.05 48.97
C ALA A 23 7.24 0.84 47.87
N ALA A 24 5.95 1.14 47.98
CA ALA A 24 5.13 1.67 46.88
C ALA A 24 5.43 3.13 46.50
N ALA A 25 5.20 3.46 45.22
CA ALA A 25 5.15 4.84 44.72
C ALA A 25 3.96 5.03 43.75
N GLN A 26 3.02 5.89 44.12
CA GLN A 26 2.11 6.59 43.20
C GLN A 26 1.89 8.03 43.70
N PRO A 27 1.50 8.97 42.81
CA PRO A 27 1.90 10.37 42.97
C PRO A 27 0.80 11.30 43.53
N MET A 28 1.25 12.41 44.11
CA MET A 28 0.48 13.66 44.20
C MET A 28 1.28 14.78 43.53
N GLY A 29 0.58 15.65 42.82
CA GLY A 29 1.20 16.65 41.95
C GLY A 29 1.38 18.04 42.58
N MET A 30 2.01 18.91 41.79
CA MET A 30 2.00 20.38 41.82
C MET A 30 1.31 21.09 43.00
N PHE A 31 2.05 21.98 43.67
CA PHE A 31 1.79 23.42 43.56
C PHE A 31 3.12 24.20 43.72
N ALA A 32 3.14 25.44 43.25
CA ALA A 32 4.37 26.24 43.11
C ALA A 32 4.27 27.60 43.82
N SER A 33 5.45 28.16 44.13
CA SER A 33 5.72 29.60 44.35
C SER A 33 4.91 30.35 45.42
N SER A 34 5.55 30.64 46.57
CA SER A 34 5.71 32.03 47.07
C SER A 34 6.52 32.08 48.38
N ALA A 35 7.72 32.64 48.34
CA ALA A 35 8.46 33.08 49.54
C ALA A 35 9.48 34.18 49.17
N ILE A 36 9.18 35.44 49.50
CA ILE A 36 10.09 36.57 49.27
C ILE A 36 11.19 36.55 50.33
N GLN A 37 12.44 36.37 49.89
CA GLN A 37 13.58 36.14 50.79
C GLN A 37 14.19 37.46 51.28
N HIS A 38 13.60 38.04 52.34
CA HIS A 38 14.22 39.17 53.06
C HIS A 38 15.49 38.70 53.79
N ASN A 39 16.65 38.93 53.18
CA ASN A 39 17.94 38.54 53.73
C ASN A 39 18.32 39.42 54.94
N ARG A 40 18.14 38.89 56.16
CA ARG A 40 18.51 39.56 57.41
C ARG A 40 19.74 38.87 58.02
N LEU A 41 20.93 39.34 57.62
CA LEU A 41 22.21 38.87 58.13
C LEU A 41 22.26 38.96 59.67
N GLN A 42 22.42 37.82 60.35
CA GLN A 42 22.91 37.80 61.72
C GLN A 42 24.44 37.74 61.70
N ALA A 43 25.09 38.65 62.42
CA ALA A 43 26.53 38.61 62.62
C ALA A 43 26.88 37.60 63.72
N SER A 44 27.49 36.48 63.36
CA SER A 44 28.01 35.50 64.32
C SER A 44 29.30 36.04 64.96
N SER A 45 29.20 36.56 66.19
CA SER A 45 30.36 36.99 66.97
C SER A 45 31.18 35.79 67.45
N LEU A 46 32.44 35.69 67.02
CA LEU A 46 33.39 34.72 67.59
C LEU A 46 33.82 35.14 69.00
N SER A 47 33.17 34.57 70.01
CA SER A 47 33.52 34.78 71.43
C SER A 47 34.72 33.94 71.83
N VAL A 48 35.92 34.52 71.75
CA VAL A 48 37.17 33.90 72.24
C VAL A 48 37.07 33.65 73.74
N HIS A 49 37.13 32.38 74.15
CA HIS A 49 37.16 31.99 75.56
C HIS A 49 38.53 32.31 76.19
N VAL A 50 38.62 33.41 76.94
CA VAL A 50 39.70 33.62 77.92
C VAL A 50 39.27 32.98 79.24
N SER A 51 39.96 31.92 79.65
CA SER A 51 39.58 31.15 80.85
C SER A 51 39.96 31.91 82.13
N SER A 52 38.99 32.62 82.71
CA SER A 52 39.16 33.33 83.98
C SER A 52 39.19 32.33 85.15
N TYR A 53 40.38 32.01 85.66
CA TYR A 53 40.53 31.26 86.90
C TYR A 53 39.93 32.07 88.07
N GLY A 54 38.76 31.65 88.52
CA GLY A 54 38.00 32.36 89.54
C GLY A 54 38.70 32.32 90.91
N LEU A 55 38.86 33.49 91.52
CA LEU A 55 39.14 33.62 92.95
C LEU A 55 37.96 33.03 93.75
N ARG A 56 38.06 31.74 94.10
CA ARG A 56 37.16 31.12 95.08
C ARG A 56 37.28 31.90 96.39
N GLN A 57 36.21 32.54 96.82
CA GLN A 57 36.10 33.01 98.20
C GLN A 57 36.07 31.78 99.10
N GLY A 58 37.09 31.65 99.95
CA GLY A 58 37.09 30.65 101.03
C GLY A 58 35.95 30.94 102.03
N PRO A 59 35.45 29.93 102.76
CA PRO A 59 34.28 30.10 103.60
C PRO A 59 34.52 31.10 104.73
N ARG A 60 33.49 31.91 104.98
CA ARG A 60 33.43 32.90 106.07
C ARG A 60 33.29 32.17 107.41
N LEU A 61 34.41 31.80 108.03
CA LEU A 61 34.40 31.28 109.40
C LEU A 61 33.93 32.38 110.36
N ALA A 62 32.86 32.09 111.11
CA ALA A 62 32.44 32.91 112.23
C ALA A 62 33.41 32.72 113.42
N PRO A 63 33.51 33.67 114.35
CA PRO A 63 34.29 33.52 115.57
C PRO A 63 33.59 32.55 116.54
N SER A 64 33.76 31.24 116.31
CA SER A 64 33.27 30.19 117.21
C SER A 64 34.24 29.97 118.37
N ASP A 65 33.83 30.43 119.55
CA ASP A 65 34.06 29.80 120.85
C ASP A 65 35.41 29.09 121.08
N TRP A 66 36.45 29.89 121.33
CA TRP A 66 37.52 29.45 122.23
C TRP A 66 37.13 29.81 123.66
N THR A 67 36.37 28.91 124.27
CA THR A 67 36.07 28.93 125.70
C THR A 67 37.37 28.95 126.51
N ALA A 68 37.39 29.70 127.61
CA ALA A 68 38.53 29.69 128.51
C ALA A 68 38.72 28.28 129.08
N PRO A 69 39.94 27.71 129.07
CA PRO A 69 40.20 26.47 129.78
C PRO A 69 39.93 26.70 131.27
N GLN A 70 38.89 26.04 131.78
CA GLN A 70 38.54 26.02 133.20
C GLN A 70 39.75 25.61 134.03
N VAL A 71 39.81 26.13 135.26
CA VAL A 71 40.80 25.70 136.25
C VAL A 71 40.61 24.20 136.48
N TYR A 72 41.57 23.39 136.03
CA TYR A 72 41.67 22.01 136.48
C TYR A 72 42.04 22.04 137.97
N ARG A 73 41.00 21.97 138.80
CA ARG A 73 41.13 21.54 140.19
C ARG A 73 41.74 20.13 140.14
N VAL A 74 42.98 20.00 140.61
CA VAL A 74 43.50 18.71 141.01
C VAL A 74 42.85 18.42 142.35
N ASP A 75 42.03 17.37 142.40
CA ASP A 75 41.40 16.95 143.65
C ASP A 75 42.47 16.29 144.55
N ASP A 76 42.42 16.63 145.84
CA ASP A 76 43.42 16.24 146.84
C ASP A 76 43.10 14.86 147.42
N GLU A 77 43.74 13.81 146.91
CA GLU A 77 43.71 12.49 147.54
C GLU A 77 45.00 11.69 147.29
N SER A 78 45.39 10.85 148.27
CA SER A 78 46.60 9.99 148.27
C SER A 78 47.97 10.64 148.54
N LEU A 79 48.04 11.63 149.45
CA LEU A 79 49.31 12.02 150.12
C LEU A 79 49.80 10.92 151.12
N ARG A 80 50.12 9.72 150.61
CA ARG A 80 50.82 8.64 151.34
C ARG A 80 51.69 7.79 150.41
N GLY A 81 53.02 7.87 150.59
CA GLY A 81 53.91 6.76 150.25
C GLY A 81 54.57 6.75 148.87
N ALA A 82 54.77 7.90 148.22
CA ALA A 82 55.86 8.07 147.26
C ALA A 82 57.08 8.68 147.99
N THR A 83 58.29 8.22 147.69
CA THR A 83 59.52 8.74 148.35
C THR A 83 59.95 10.07 147.75
N ASP A 84 60.55 10.97 148.55
CA ASP A 84 60.97 12.32 148.11
C ASP A 84 61.78 12.32 146.80
N ASN A 85 62.61 11.29 146.59
CA ASN A 85 63.41 11.11 145.38
C ASN A 85 62.55 11.02 144.11
N GLN A 86 61.37 10.38 144.14
CA GLN A 86 60.54 10.23 142.94
C GLN A 86 59.91 11.56 142.51
N ALA A 87 59.42 12.37 143.46
CA ALA A 87 58.91 13.70 143.17
C ALA A 87 60.02 14.65 142.69
N LEU A 88 61.25 14.49 143.20
CA LEU A 88 62.44 15.22 142.73
C LEU A 88 62.84 14.81 141.30
N ASP A 89 62.83 13.52 140.96
CA ASP A 89 63.11 13.05 139.61
C ASP A 89 62.03 13.49 138.61
N GLU A 90 60.74 13.44 138.98
CA GLU A 90 59.65 13.94 138.14
C GLU A 90 59.75 15.46 137.92
N LEU A 91 60.05 16.25 138.95
CA LEU A 91 60.33 17.68 138.81
C LEU A 91 61.60 17.96 137.99
N GLY A 92 62.62 17.11 138.11
CA GLY A 92 63.83 17.15 137.29
C GLY A 92 63.55 16.90 135.81
N MET A 93 62.79 15.85 135.49
CA MET A 93 62.33 15.54 134.14
C MET A 93 61.41 16.65 133.60
N ALA A 94 60.46 17.16 134.39
CA ALA A 94 59.59 18.26 134.00
C ALA A 94 60.38 19.55 133.70
N ARG A 95 61.40 19.87 134.52
CA ARG A 95 62.32 21.00 134.30
C ARG A 95 63.15 20.84 133.03
N ASN A 96 63.70 19.64 132.80
CA ASN A 96 64.48 19.34 131.60
C ASN A 96 63.60 19.38 130.33
N ASN A 97 62.38 18.85 130.39
CA ASN A 97 61.39 18.93 129.32
C ASN A 97 60.96 20.38 129.04
N LEU A 98 60.75 21.20 130.08
CA LEU A 98 60.47 22.63 129.94
C LEU A 98 61.65 23.40 129.31
N GLN A 99 62.90 23.05 129.65
CA GLN A 99 64.09 23.68 129.08
C GLN A 99 64.31 23.27 127.62
N ALA A 100 64.11 22.00 127.27
CA ALA A 100 64.09 21.51 125.89
C ALA A 100 62.94 22.12 125.07
N ALA A 101 61.77 22.34 125.68
CA ALA A 101 60.65 23.04 125.04
C ALA A 101 60.98 24.52 124.78
N LYS A 102 61.65 25.21 125.71
CA LYS A 102 62.14 26.58 125.49
C LYS A 102 63.16 26.66 124.36
N GLN A 103 64.14 25.75 124.33
CA GLN A 103 65.12 25.67 123.23
C GLN A 103 64.43 25.47 121.88
N LYS A 104 63.50 24.51 121.77
CA LYS A 104 62.69 24.31 120.56
C LYS A 104 61.85 25.53 120.17
N ILE A 105 61.29 26.25 121.14
CA ILE A 105 60.55 27.49 120.89
C ILE A 105 61.47 28.57 120.31
N ASP A 106 62.70 28.70 120.78
CA ASP A 106 63.65 29.70 120.29
C ASP A 106 64.28 29.31 118.94
N GLU A 107 64.53 28.02 118.69
CA GLU A 107 64.84 27.47 117.36
C GLU A 107 63.70 27.75 116.36
N LEU A 108 62.44 27.52 116.76
CA LEU A 108 61.27 27.81 115.93
C LEU A 108 61.11 29.31 115.67
N LYS A 109 61.40 30.20 116.64
CA LYS A 109 61.43 31.66 116.41
C LYS A 109 62.49 32.05 115.39
N GLN A 110 63.70 31.51 115.49
CA GLN A 110 64.75 31.76 114.49
C GLN A 110 64.31 31.29 113.10
N ARG A 111 63.75 30.07 113.00
CA ARG A 111 63.27 29.53 111.73
C ARG A 111 62.10 30.31 111.14
N VAL A 112 61.19 30.82 111.98
CA VAL A 112 60.13 31.75 111.54
C VAL A 112 60.72 33.07 111.06
N GLY A 113 61.74 33.61 111.73
CA GLY A 113 62.46 34.81 111.27
C GLY A 113 63.11 34.64 109.90
N GLU A 114 63.80 33.51 109.67
CA GLU A 114 64.34 33.15 108.35
C GLU A 114 63.24 33.05 107.28
N LEU A 115 62.12 32.39 107.59
CA LEU A 115 61.00 32.23 106.66
C LEU A 115 60.31 33.56 106.34
N VAL A 116 60.20 34.49 107.29
CA VAL A 116 59.66 35.85 107.06
C VAL A 116 60.60 36.67 106.16
N LEU A 117 61.92 36.57 106.35
CA LEU A 117 62.89 37.22 105.44
C LEU A 117 62.84 36.62 104.03
N GLN A 118 62.72 35.29 103.91
CA GLN A 118 62.52 34.63 102.62
C GLN A 118 61.19 35.01 101.96
N LEU A 119 60.11 35.18 102.74
CA LEU A 119 58.81 35.64 102.23
C LEU A 119 58.92 37.05 101.67
N HIS A 120 59.52 38.01 102.38
CA HIS A 120 59.72 39.37 101.88
C HIS A 120 60.65 39.44 100.66
N ALA A 121 61.67 38.58 100.59
CA ALA A 121 62.50 38.44 99.39
C ALA A 121 61.68 37.93 98.19
N LYS A 122 60.74 36.99 98.41
CA LYS A 122 59.83 36.49 97.37
C LYS A 122 58.73 37.49 97.01
N ASP A 123 58.21 38.27 97.95
CA ASP A 123 57.23 39.33 97.69
C ASP A 123 57.84 40.44 96.81
N THR A 124 59.10 40.81 97.06
CA THR A 124 59.81 41.82 96.24
C THR A 124 60.16 41.29 94.84
N GLU A 125 60.55 40.02 94.72
CA GLU A 125 60.72 39.35 93.41
C GLU A 125 59.38 39.28 92.64
N ILE A 126 58.28 38.91 93.32
CA ILE A 126 56.92 38.89 92.74
C ILE A 126 56.47 40.31 92.33
N ALA A 127 56.81 41.34 93.11
CA ALA A 127 56.50 42.73 92.76
C ALA A 127 57.27 43.19 91.50
N ALA A 128 58.56 42.86 91.39
CA ALA A 128 59.37 43.15 90.21
C ALA A 128 58.85 42.41 88.96
N LEU A 129 58.51 41.12 89.09
CA LEU A 129 57.89 40.32 88.02
C LEU A 129 56.52 40.89 87.60
N ARG A 130 55.71 41.38 88.55
CA ARG A 130 54.44 42.07 88.25
C ARG A 130 54.66 43.37 87.49
N SER A 131 55.64 44.20 87.87
CA SER A 131 55.96 45.42 87.10
C SER A 131 56.38 45.07 85.68
N ASN A 132 57.35 44.16 85.51
CA ASN A 132 57.81 43.72 84.20
C ASN A 132 56.68 43.15 83.33
N ALA A 133 55.72 42.42 83.93
CA ALA A 133 54.54 41.92 83.22
C ALA A 133 53.58 43.05 82.80
N ILE A 134 53.39 44.08 83.64
CA ILE A 134 52.58 45.27 83.32
C ILE A 134 53.25 46.09 82.20
N ASP A 135 54.55 46.32 82.29
CA ASP A 135 55.32 47.09 81.31
C ASP A 135 55.39 46.39 79.94
N ASN A 136 55.58 45.06 79.92
CA ASN A 136 55.49 44.28 78.69
C ASN A 136 54.04 44.24 78.15
N SER A 137 53.03 44.08 79.02
CA SER A 137 51.61 44.17 78.62
C SER A 137 51.21 45.55 78.11
N LYS A 138 51.89 46.62 78.54
CA LYS A 138 51.75 47.95 77.95
C LYS A 138 52.41 47.99 76.56
N LYS A 139 53.68 47.64 76.44
CA LYS A 139 54.40 47.60 75.15
C LYS A 139 53.63 46.80 74.09
N PHE A 140 53.20 45.57 74.40
CA PHE A 140 52.41 44.74 73.48
C PHE A 140 51.08 45.38 73.05
N ARG A 141 50.45 46.23 73.89
CA ARG A 141 49.24 46.97 73.50
C ARG A 141 49.56 48.19 72.64
N ASP A 142 50.65 48.90 72.95
CA ASP A 142 51.12 50.04 72.19
C ASP A 142 51.58 49.58 70.78
N ASP A 143 52.37 48.49 70.70
CA ASP A 143 52.80 47.84 69.45
C ASP A 143 51.61 47.34 68.61
N LEU A 144 50.62 46.69 69.25
CA LEU A 144 49.43 46.18 68.57
C LEU A 144 48.49 47.30 68.10
N ALA A 145 48.48 48.46 68.77
CA ALA A 145 47.81 49.66 68.29
C ALA A 145 48.49 50.23 67.03
N VAL A 146 49.83 50.31 67.02
CA VAL A 146 50.60 50.71 65.83
C VAL A 146 50.33 49.77 64.66
N GLN A 147 50.37 48.45 64.87
CA GLN A 147 50.06 47.46 63.81
C GLN A 147 48.61 47.56 63.31
N ALA A 148 47.65 47.88 64.20
CA ALA A 148 46.26 48.11 63.79
C ALA A 148 46.11 49.35 62.90
N ASP A 149 46.82 50.44 63.21
CA ASP A 149 46.82 51.65 62.39
C ASP A 149 47.59 51.48 61.07
N GLU A 150 48.72 50.77 61.06
CA GLU A 150 49.41 50.37 59.82
C GLU A 150 48.50 49.53 58.91
N LEU A 151 47.79 48.54 59.48
CA LEU A 151 46.82 47.73 58.75
C LEU A 151 45.65 48.57 58.21
N ASN A 152 45.19 49.58 58.96
CA ASN A 152 44.12 50.48 58.53
C ASN A 152 44.61 51.46 57.43
N GLN A 153 45.84 51.94 57.50
CA GLN A 153 46.47 52.72 56.44
C GLN A 153 46.69 51.87 55.17
N ALA A 154 47.14 50.62 55.32
CA ALA A 154 47.29 49.69 54.20
C ALA A 154 45.94 49.42 53.50
N LYS A 155 44.85 49.19 54.25
CA LYS A 155 43.49 49.05 53.70
C LYS A 155 43.03 50.29 52.93
N ARG A 156 43.31 51.51 53.43
CA ARG A 156 43.00 52.76 52.72
C ARG A 156 43.77 52.86 51.40
N ARG A 157 45.08 52.63 51.43
CA ARG A 157 45.94 52.61 50.23
C ARG A 157 45.52 51.56 49.21
N VAL A 158 45.05 50.38 49.64
CA VAL A 158 44.48 49.37 48.74
C VAL A 158 43.19 49.90 48.09
N SER A 159 42.26 50.46 48.87
CA SER A 159 41.01 51.03 48.33
C SER A 159 41.25 52.22 47.39
N GLU A 160 42.24 53.07 47.68
CA GLU A 160 42.69 54.16 46.81
C GLU A 160 43.25 53.61 45.48
N VAL A 161 44.06 52.54 45.51
CA VAL A 161 44.57 51.88 44.30
C VAL A 161 43.46 51.18 43.52
N GLU A 162 42.49 50.55 44.17
CA GLU A 162 41.30 49.98 43.52
C GLU A 162 40.46 51.05 42.82
N GLN A 163 40.23 52.19 43.48
CA GLN A 163 39.52 53.34 42.90
C GLN A 163 40.31 53.96 41.73
N GLN A 164 41.63 54.10 41.86
CA GLN A 164 42.49 54.57 40.76
C GLN A 164 42.46 53.59 39.57
N MET A 165 42.55 52.28 39.81
CA MET A 165 42.43 51.28 38.74
C MET A 165 41.07 51.35 38.04
N ALA A 166 39.97 51.50 38.78
CA ALA A 166 38.63 51.69 38.23
C ALA A 166 38.49 53.01 37.45
N ALA A 167 39.18 54.07 37.87
CA ALA A 167 39.22 55.37 37.21
C ALA A 167 40.13 55.43 35.97
N THR A 168 41.09 54.50 35.82
CA THR A 168 41.89 54.41 34.58
C THR A 168 41.01 54.12 33.37
N ALA A 169 41.42 54.56 32.18
CA ALA A 169 40.74 54.24 30.93
C ALA A 169 40.48 52.73 30.78
N LYS A 170 41.45 51.88 31.14
CA LYS A 170 41.31 50.41 31.11
C LYS A 170 40.27 49.88 32.11
N GLY A 171 40.13 50.51 33.27
CA GLY A 171 39.07 50.20 34.23
C GLY A 171 37.68 50.53 33.69
N GLN A 172 37.54 51.71 33.07
CA GLN A 172 36.30 52.14 32.43
C GLN A 172 35.95 51.28 31.20
N GLU A 173 36.93 50.95 30.35
CA GLU A 173 36.81 50.00 29.23
C GLU A 173 36.34 48.62 29.73
N LEU A 174 36.88 48.10 30.83
CA LEU A 174 36.47 46.83 31.42
C LEU A 174 35.01 46.87 31.93
N VAL A 175 34.57 47.98 32.53
CA VAL A 175 33.17 48.17 32.95
C VAL A 175 32.24 48.24 31.73
N GLN A 176 32.62 48.97 30.69
CA GLN A 176 31.86 49.02 29.43
C GLN A 176 31.82 47.66 28.72
N ALA A 177 32.92 46.90 28.72
CA ALA A 177 32.99 45.56 28.17
C ALA A 177 32.08 44.59 28.93
N LYS A 178 32.10 44.60 30.27
CA LYS A 178 31.18 43.80 31.11
C LYS A 178 29.72 44.15 30.84
N ARG A 179 29.39 45.43 30.68
CA ARG A 179 28.04 45.86 30.30
C ARG A 179 27.62 45.32 28.93
N ARG A 180 28.50 45.44 27.91
CA ARG A 180 28.24 44.91 26.56
C ARG A 180 28.12 43.38 26.53
N ILE A 181 28.82 42.67 27.42
CA ILE A 181 28.67 41.23 27.61
C ILE A 181 27.28 40.92 28.18
N ALA A 182 26.85 41.58 29.26
CA ALA A 182 25.52 41.37 29.85
C ALA A 182 24.37 41.72 28.86
N GLU A 183 24.52 42.78 28.07
CA GLU A 183 23.57 43.14 27.00
C GLU A 183 23.54 42.08 25.88
N ALA A 184 24.68 41.46 25.54
CA ALA A 184 24.76 40.35 24.59
C ALA A 184 24.19 39.04 25.15
N GLU A 185 24.41 38.75 26.43
CA GLU A 185 23.85 37.58 27.14
C GLU A 185 22.31 37.63 27.15
N GLN A 186 21.72 38.79 27.48
CA GLN A 186 20.28 39.01 27.37
C GLN A 186 19.76 38.84 25.93
N LEU A 187 20.50 39.33 24.93
CA LEU A 187 20.16 39.12 23.53
C LEU A 187 20.20 37.63 23.13
N THR A 188 21.15 36.85 23.63
CA THR A 188 21.22 35.41 23.39
C THR A 188 20.10 34.65 24.07
N ALA A 189 19.76 34.96 25.33
CA ALA A 189 18.64 34.34 26.04
C ALA A 189 17.31 34.60 25.33
N LYS A 190 17.08 35.83 24.83
CA LYS A 190 15.90 36.13 24.00
C LYS A 190 15.89 35.31 22.70
N ARG A 191 17.02 35.22 21.99
CA ARG A 191 17.13 34.42 20.76
C ARG A 191 16.90 32.93 21.00
N GLU A 192 17.27 32.41 22.17
CA GLU A 192 17.02 31.03 22.55
C GLU A 192 15.53 30.78 22.86
N GLN A 193 14.85 31.73 23.49
CA GLN A 193 13.39 31.72 23.64
C GLN A 193 12.69 31.78 22.27
N ASP A 194 13.08 32.70 21.39
CA ASP A 194 12.53 32.85 20.04
C ASP A 194 12.75 31.55 19.22
N LEU A 195 13.94 30.93 19.30
CA LEU A 195 14.26 29.65 18.69
C LEU A 195 13.42 28.50 19.26
N THR A 196 13.15 28.51 20.57
CA THR A 196 12.30 27.51 21.23
C THR A 196 10.84 27.63 20.79
N GLN A 197 10.33 28.86 20.62
CA GLN A 197 9.01 29.10 20.04
C GLN A 197 8.95 28.70 18.57
N ALA A 198 9.99 28.98 17.79
CA ALA A 198 10.08 28.54 16.39
C ALA A 198 10.06 27.01 16.26
N LYS A 199 10.79 26.28 17.12
CA LYS A 199 10.77 24.81 17.17
C LYS A 199 9.38 24.25 17.47
N ARG A 200 8.61 24.87 18.37
CA ARG A 200 7.21 24.46 18.64
C ARG A 200 6.32 24.64 17.42
N ARG A 201 6.40 25.81 16.77
CA ARG A 201 5.64 26.11 15.53
C ARG A 201 6.01 25.18 14.37
N ILE A 202 7.27 24.74 14.29
CA ILE A 202 7.71 23.72 13.32
C ILE A 202 7.05 22.38 13.64
N ALA A 203 7.08 21.90 14.88
CA ALA A 203 6.43 20.65 15.28
C ALA A 203 4.90 20.67 15.08
N GLU A 204 4.24 21.80 15.32
CA GLU A 204 2.81 22.03 15.01
C GLU A 204 2.54 21.88 13.49
N VAL A 205 3.38 22.47 12.64
CA VAL A 205 3.28 22.35 11.18
C VAL A 205 3.59 20.92 10.72
N GLU A 206 4.60 20.26 11.28
CA GLU A 206 4.93 18.85 10.98
C GLU A 206 3.74 17.94 11.29
N GLN A 207 3.11 18.08 12.46
CA GLN A 207 1.89 17.34 12.82
C GLN A 207 0.73 17.62 11.86
N LEU A 208 0.52 18.89 11.47
CA LEU A 208 -0.51 19.24 10.47
C LEU A 208 -0.21 18.64 9.09
N THR A 209 1.05 18.59 8.66
CA THR A 209 1.43 17.94 7.39
C THR A 209 1.22 16.43 7.43
N ALA A 210 1.56 15.75 8.53
CA ALA A 210 1.31 14.32 8.71
C ALA A 210 -0.19 13.99 8.69
N ASN A 211 -1.03 14.82 9.32
CA ASN A 211 -2.49 14.69 9.26
C ASN A 211 -3.02 14.87 7.84
N LYS A 212 -2.49 15.85 7.09
CA LYS A 212 -2.88 16.08 5.68
C LYS A 212 -2.36 15.00 4.73
N GLU A 213 -1.22 14.40 5.00
CA GLU A 213 -0.76 13.21 4.27
C GLU A 213 -1.66 11.99 4.54
N LEU A 214 -2.15 11.81 5.77
CA LEU A 214 -3.13 10.77 6.09
C LEU A 214 -4.46 11.00 5.34
N GLU A 215 -5.00 12.22 5.35
CA GLU A 215 -6.19 12.59 4.56
C GLU A 215 -5.98 12.33 3.05
N LEU A 216 -4.84 12.75 2.49
CA LEU A 216 -4.50 12.54 1.08
C LEU A 216 -4.41 11.04 0.73
N ASN A 217 -3.85 10.22 1.62
CA ASN A 217 -3.75 8.78 1.40
C ASN A 217 -5.10 8.07 1.55
N GLN A 218 -6.02 8.59 2.37
CA GLN A 218 -7.42 8.12 2.38
C GLN A 218 -8.18 8.55 1.11
N ALA A 219 -7.98 9.77 0.62
CA ALA A 219 -8.56 10.25 -0.62
C ALA A 219 -8.10 9.42 -1.83
N LYS A 220 -6.79 9.11 -1.92
CA LYS A 220 -6.23 8.20 -2.95
C LYS A 220 -6.90 6.83 -2.94
N ARG A 221 -7.13 6.22 -1.76
CA ARG A 221 -7.84 4.93 -1.68
C ARG A 221 -9.25 5.02 -2.26
N ARG A 222 -10.02 6.06 -1.89
CA ARG A 222 -11.37 6.31 -2.44
C ARG A 222 -11.37 6.55 -3.96
N ILE A 223 -10.33 7.18 -4.49
CA ILE A 223 -10.15 7.35 -5.95
C ILE A 223 -9.92 5.98 -6.60
N ASN A 224 -8.96 5.18 -6.13
CA ASN A 224 -8.71 3.84 -6.66
C ASN A 224 -9.95 2.91 -6.55
N GLU A 225 -10.71 3.01 -5.46
CA GLU A 225 -11.98 2.29 -5.27
C GLU A 225 -13.05 2.73 -6.29
N ALA A 226 -13.15 4.03 -6.58
CA ALA A 226 -14.05 4.56 -7.61
C ALA A 226 -13.61 4.18 -9.03
N GLU A 227 -12.30 4.20 -9.32
CA GLU A 227 -11.72 3.78 -10.60
C GLU A 227 -12.00 2.30 -10.89
N GLN A 228 -11.87 1.43 -9.88
CA GLN A 228 -12.26 0.01 -9.99
C GLN A 228 -13.77 -0.15 -10.25
N GLN A 229 -14.62 0.65 -9.61
CA GLN A 229 -16.07 0.63 -9.88
C GLN A 229 -16.41 1.15 -11.28
N THR A 230 -15.72 2.16 -11.81
CA THR A 230 -15.94 2.63 -13.19
C THR A 230 -15.45 1.61 -14.21
N ALA A 231 -14.29 0.96 -13.98
CA ALA A 231 -13.80 -0.11 -14.84
C ALA A 231 -14.75 -1.32 -14.86
N GLY A 232 -15.33 -1.68 -13.71
CA GLY A 232 -16.38 -2.70 -13.62
C GLY A 232 -17.64 -2.34 -14.42
N LYS A 233 -18.15 -1.11 -14.26
CA LYS A 233 -19.32 -0.61 -15.02
C LYS A 233 -19.04 -0.49 -16.52
N GLU A 234 -17.81 -0.22 -16.93
CA GLU A 234 -17.43 -0.20 -18.35
C GLU A 234 -17.36 -1.62 -18.95
N GLN A 235 -16.87 -2.61 -18.20
CA GLN A 235 -16.98 -4.03 -18.57
C GLN A 235 -18.46 -4.44 -18.75
N GLU A 236 -19.34 -4.07 -17.82
CA GLU A 236 -20.79 -4.29 -17.92
C GLU A 236 -21.38 -3.58 -19.16
N LEU A 237 -21.03 -2.32 -19.41
CA LEU A 237 -21.49 -1.56 -20.58
C LEU A 237 -21.03 -2.19 -21.90
N ILE A 238 -19.82 -2.74 -21.96
CA ILE A 238 -19.31 -3.48 -23.13
C ILE A 238 -20.13 -4.76 -23.36
N GLN A 239 -20.49 -5.50 -22.28
CA GLN A 239 -21.35 -6.68 -22.39
C GLN A 239 -22.77 -6.32 -22.83
N VAL A 240 -23.34 -5.22 -22.31
CA VAL A 240 -24.66 -4.71 -22.73
C VAL A 240 -24.63 -4.29 -24.21
N LYS A 241 -23.60 -3.56 -24.66
CA LYS A 241 -23.43 -3.17 -26.07
C LYS A 241 -23.37 -4.37 -27.01
N ARG A 242 -22.68 -5.47 -26.62
CA ARG A 242 -22.69 -6.73 -27.39
C ARG A 242 -24.09 -7.31 -27.49
N ARG A 243 -24.78 -7.49 -26.35
CA ARG A 243 -26.15 -8.03 -26.31
C ARG A 243 -27.17 -7.20 -27.09
N VAL A 244 -26.99 -5.87 -27.15
CA VAL A 244 -27.80 -4.98 -28.00
C VAL A 244 -27.51 -5.24 -29.48
N SER A 245 -26.23 -5.30 -29.88
CA SER A 245 -25.87 -5.60 -31.27
C SER A 245 -26.32 -7.00 -31.73
N ASP A 246 -26.26 -8.01 -30.84
CA ASP A 246 -26.79 -9.35 -31.11
C ASP A 246 -28.31 -9.32 -31.32
N ALA A 247 -29.03 -8.51 -30.53
CA ALA A 247 -30.48 -8.34 -30.65
C ALA A 247 -30.88 -7.55 -31.92
N GLU A 248 -30.10 -6.53 -32.30
CA GLU A 248 -30.27 -5.79 -33.57
C GLU A 248 -30.03 -6.70 -34.78
N GLN A 249 -29.01 -7.56 -34.74
CA GLN A 249 -28.79 -8.59 -35.76
C GLN A 249 -29.91 -9.64 -35.79
N GLN A 250 -30.55 -9.96 -34.66
CA GLN A 250 -31.71 -10.85 -34.65
C GLN A 250 -32.97 -10.15 -35.17
N ALA A 251 -33.17 -8.86 -34.89
CA ALA A 251 -34.28 -8.06 -35.39
C ALA A 251 -34.22 -7.94 -36.93
N THR A 252 -33.07 -7.52 -37.47
CA THR A 252 -32.87 -7.39 -38.92
C THR A 252 -33.06 -8.71 -39.69
N LYS A 253 -32.70 -9.87 -39.10
CA LYS A 253 -33.03 -11.18 -39.66
C LYS A 253 -34.54 -11.44 -39.68
N LYS A 254 -35.24 -11.19 -38.57
CA LYS A 254 -36.71 -11.32 -38.51
C LYS A 254 -37.44 -10.37 -39.48
N ASP A 255 -36.91 -9.16 -39.69
CA ASP A 255 -37.46 -8.24 -40.70
C ASP A 255 -37.27 -8.78 -42.12
N GLN A 256 -36.13 -9.40 -42.43
CA GLN A 256 -35.93 -10.11 -43.70
C GLN A 256 -36.89 -11.30 -43.85
N ASP A 257 -37.09 -12.10 -42.79
CA ASP A 257 -38.06 -13.21 -42.78
C ASP A 257 -39.49 -12.70 -43.02
N VAL A 258 -39.88 -11.58 -42.39
CA VAL A 258 -41.19 -10.94 -42.58
C VAL A 258 -41.35 -10.37 -44.00
N VAL A 259 -40.29 -9.82 -44.60
CA VAL A 259 -40.31 -9.37 -46.01
C VAL A 259 -40.45 -10.57 -46.96
N GLN A 260 -39.77 -11.69 -46.70
CA GLN A 260 -39.94 -12.91 -47.49
C GLN A 260 -41.35 -13.51 -47.32
N ALA A 261 -41.88 -13.53 -46.10
CA ALA A 261 -43.25 -13.98 -45.83
C ALA A 261 -44.29 -13.11 -46.58
N LYS A 262 -44.12 -11.78 -46.57
CA LYS A 262 -44.98 -10.86 -47.35
C LYS A 262 -44.92 -11.13 -48.85
N ARG A 263 -43.73 -11.39 -49.41
CA ARG A 263 -43.59 -11.78 -50.83
C ARG A 263 -44.37 -13.06 -51.14
N ARG A 264 -44.21 -14.10 -50.32
CA ARG A 264 -44.93 -15.38 -50.46
C ARG A 264 -46.45 -15.23 -50.32
N VAL A 265 -46.92 -14.33 -49.45
CA VAL A 265 -48.34 -13.98 -49.36
C VAL A 265 -48.81 -13.34 -50.67
N THR A 266 -48.09 -12.34 -51.20
CA THR A 266 -48.47 -11.70 -52.48
C THR A 266 -48.39 -12.64 -53.69
N GLU A 267 -47.49 -13.63 -53.69
CA GLU A 267 -47.46 -14.70 -54.70
C GLU A 267 -48.71 -15.60 -54.61
N VAL A 268 -49.10 -15.98 -53.39
CA VAL A 268 -50.32 -16.78 -53.14
C VAL A 268 -51.58 -15.99 -53.50
N GLU A 269 -51.64 -14.70 -53.21
CA GLU A 269 -52.74 -13.80 -53.61
C GLU A 269 -52.85 -13.69 -55.14
N GLN A 270 -51.72 -13.56 -55.85
CA GLN A 270 -51.71 -13.58 -57.32
C GLN A 270 -52.14 -14.93 -57.90
N GLN A 271 -51.70 -16.05 -57.32
CA GLN A 271 -52.16 -17.38 -57.71
C GLN A 271 -53.66 -17.58 -57.46
N LEU A 272 -54.18 -17.08 -56.33
CA LEU A 272 -55.59 -17.12 -55.99
C LEU A 272 -56.43 -16.31 -56.99
N ALA A 273 -56.01 -15.08 -57.30
CA ALA A 273 -56.67 -14.23 -58.30
C ALA A 273 -56.63 -14.86 -59.70
N GLY A 274 -55.53 -15.51 -60.08
CA GLY A 274 -55.44 -16.30 -61.32
C GLY A 274 -56.43 -17.47 -61.34
N LYS A 275 -56.54 -18.22 -60.23
CA LYS A 275 -57.50 -19.32 -60.10
C LYS A 275 -58.95 -18.85 -60.03
N GLU A 276 -59.21 -17.67 -59.49
CA GLU A 276 -60.55 -17.05 -59.50
C GLU A 276 -60.94 -16.57 -60.91
N GLN A 277 -59.99 -16.09 -61.71
CA GLN A 277 -60.21 -15.83 -63.14
C GLN A 277 -60.46 -17.12 -63.93
N GLU A 278 -59.67 -18.19 -63.70
CA GLU A 278 -59.93 -19.51 -64.30
C GLU A 278 -61.33 -20.03 -63.92
N LEU A 279 -61.71 -19.95 -62.64
CA LEU A 279 -63.04 -20.35 -62.16
C LEU A 279 -64.15 -19.52 -62.81
N THR A 280 -63.92 -18.22 -62.99
CA THR A 280 -64.88 -17.31 -63.66
C THR A 280 -65.02 -17.66 -65.14
N GLN A 281 -63.94 -17.98 -65.84
CA GLN A 281 -63.98 -18.46 -67.23
C GLN A 281 -64.65 -19.84 -67.33
N ALA A 282 -64.38 -20.75 -66.39
CA ALA A 282 -65.03 -22.06 -66.33
C ALA A 282 -66.54 -21.93 -66.09
N ARG A 283 -66.97 -21.04 -65.17
CA ARG A 283 -68.39 -20.70 -64.96
C ARG A 283 -69.04 -20.13 -66.22
N ARG A 284 -68.38 -19.21 -66.93
CA ARG A 284 -68.87 -18.70 -68.23
C ARG A 284 -69.03 -19.82 -69.26
N ARG A 285 -68.04 -20.70 -69.41
CA ARG A 285 -68.12 -21.87 -70.30
C ARG A 285 -69.25 -22.83 -69.92
N VAL A 286 -69.50 -23.05 -68.63
CA VAL A 286 -70.66 -23.83 -68.17
C VAL A 286 -71.95 -23.13 -68.59
N THR A 287 -72.11 -21.83 -68.36
CA THR A 287 -73.31 -21.08 -68.80
C THR A 287 -73.45 -20.97 -70.31
N GLU A 288 -72.35 -20.91 -71.07
CA GLU A 288 -72.35 -20.99 -72.53
C GLU A 288 -72.80 -22.38 -73.01
N VAL A 289 -72.36 -23.46 -72.35
CA VAL A 289 -72.82 -24.83 -72.64
C VAL A 289 -74.27 -25.05 -72.21
N GLU A 290 -74.72 -24.50 -71.09
CA GLU A 290 -76.13 -24.52 -70.65
C GLU A 290 -77.03 -23.78 -71.67
N GLN A 291 -76.61 -22.60 -72.14
CA GLN A 291 -77.31 -21.86 -73.19
C GLN A 291 -77.26 -22.58 -74.54
N GLN A 292 -76.14 -23.21 -74.91
CA GLN A 292 -76.06 -24.06 -76.09
C GLN A 292 -76.99 -25.27 -75.97
N MET A 293 -77.06 -25.95 -74.83
CA MET A 293 -77.97 -27.07 -74.61
C MET A 293 -79.44 -26.65 -74.74
N ALA A 294 -79.84 -25.55 -74.07
CA ALA A 294 -81.19 -25.00 -74.17
C ALA A 294 -81.56 -24.52 -75.58
N SER A 295 -80.60 -23.97 -76.33
CA SER A 295 -80.80 -23.48 -77.70
C SER A 295 -80.61 -24.55 -78.80
N SER A 296 -80.02 -25.70 -78.48
CA SER A 296 -79.63 -26.76 -79.45
C SER A 296 -80.78 -27.50 -80.12
N GLY A 297 -82.03 -27.06 -79.96
CA GLY A 297 -83.22 -27.77 -80.38
C GLY A 297 -83.55 -29.00 -79.53
N ARG A 298 -82.55 -29.74 -79.04
CA ARG A 298 -82.70 -31.05 -78.37
C ARG A 298 -83.70 -31.09 -77.22
N GLU A 299 -83.86 -30.02 -76.45
CA GLU A 299 -84.88 -29.97 -75.38
C GLU A 299 -86.30 -29.80 -75.96
N GLN A 300 -86.47 -29.02 -77.04
CA GLN A 300 -87.70 -28.97 -77.81
C GLN A 300 -87.96 -30.25 -78.61
N GLU A 301 -86.94 -30.91 -79.16
CA GLU A 301 -87.03 -32.20 -79.83
C GLU A 301 -87.42 -33.30 -78.86
N LEU A 302 -86.86 -33.32 -77.64
CA LEU A 302 -87.25 -34.23 -76.57
C LEU A 302 -88.70 -33.96 -76.11
N ALA A 303 -89.11 -32.69 -76.05
CA ALA A 303 -90.50 -32.33 -75.76
C ALA A 303 -91.47 -32.74 -76.89
N GLN A 304 -91.09 -32.58 -78.15
CA GLN A 304 -91.85 -33.06 -79.31
C GLN A 304 -91.88 -34.60 -79.38
N ALA A 305 -90.77 -35.27 -79.07
CA ALA A 305 -90.68 -36.72 -79.03
C ALA A 305 -91.57 -37.30 -77.92
N LYS A 306 -91.58 -36.68 -76.73
CA LYS A 306 -92.53 -37.02 -75.65
C LYS A 306 -93.99 -36.85 -76.07
N ARG A 307 -94.34 -35.75 -76.78
CA ARG A 307 -95.69 -35.58 -77.34
C ARG A 307 -96.03 -36.66 -78.37
N ARG A 308 -95.15 -36.90 -79.35
CA ARG A 308 -95.32 -37.97 -80.35
C ARG A 308 -95.42 -39.35 -79.73
N ALA A 309 -94.73 -39.61 -78.61
CA ALA A 309 -94.87 -40.85 -77.85
C ALA A 309 -96.28 -40.96 -77.22
N THR A 310 -96.77 -39.93 -76.53
CA THR A 310 -98.14 -39.94 -75.98
C THR A 310 -99.23 -40.00 -77.07
N ASP A 311 -98.99 -39.39 -78.23
CA ASP A 311 -99.89 -39.47 -79.38
C ASP A 311 -99.89 -40.89 -79.98
N ALA A 312 -98.73 -41.54 -80.04
CA ALA A 312 -98.60 -42.93 -80.49
C ALA A 312 -99.21 -43.93 -79.50
N GLU A 313 -99.07 -43.72 -78.19
CA GLU A 313 -99.72 -44.52 -77.15
C GLU A 313 -101.26 -44.45 -77.28
N GLN A 314 -101.83 -43.25 -77.50
CA GLN A 314 -103.27 -43.10 -77.78
C GLN A 314 -103.70 -43.82 -79.08
N LEU A 315 -102.87 -43.80 -80.13
CA LEU A 315 -103.13 -44.54 -81.36
C LEU A 315 -103.04 -46.05 -81.17
N ILE A 316 -102.14 -46.55 -80.32
CA ILE A 316 -102.06 -47.97 -79.96
C ILE A 316 -103.33 -48.39 -79.21
N VAL A 317 -103.74 -47.67 -78.16
CA VAL A 317 -104.98 -47.96 -77.41
C VAL A 317 -106.20 -47.96 -78.33
N LYS A 318 -106.29 -47.01 -79.28
CA LYS A 318 -107.35 -47.00 -80.29
C LYS A 318 -107.28 -48.23 -81.22
N LYS A 319 -106.08 -48.64 -81.64
CA LYS A 319 -105.90 -49.83 -82.50
C LYS A 319 -106.17 -51.14 -81.76
N GLU A 320 -105.92 -51.22 -80.45
CA GLU A 320 -106.34 -52.35 -79.62
C GLU A 320 -107.86 -52.44 -79.51
N GLN A 321 -108.56 -51.30 -79.36
CA GLN A 321 -110.03 -51.25 -79.39
C GLN A 321 -110.57 -51.73 -80.75
N GLU A 322 -110.07 -51.20 -81.86
CA GLU A 322 -110.42 -51.68 -83.21
C GLU A 322 -110.15 -53.18 -83.39
N LEU A 323 -109.04 -53.70 -82.84
CA LEU A 323 -108.68 -55.12 -82.92
C LEU A 323 -109.59 -56.00 -82.04
N THR A 324 -110.06 -55.52 -80.88
CA THR A 324 -111.11 -56.22 -80.11
C THR A 324 -112.43 -56.28 -80.87
N GLN A 325 -112.84 -55.20 -81.55
CA GLN A 325 -114.05 -55.19 -82.37
C GLN A 325 -113.98 -56.20 -83.52
N VAL A 326 -112.88 -56.22 -84.29
CA VAL A 326 -112.65 -57.22 -85.35
C VAL A 326 -112.63 -58.66 -84.80
N LYS A 327 -112.17 -58.87 -83.57
CA LYS A 327 -112.14 -60.19 -82.92
C LYS A 327 -113.55 -60.70 -82.57
N ASP A 328 -114.48 -59.83 -82.18
CA ASP A 328 -115.87 -60.19 -81.94
C ASP A 328 -116.68 -60.34 -83.25
N GLU A 329 -116.37 -59.57 -84.29
CA GLU A 329 -116.90 -59.77 -85.65
C GLU A 329 -116.47 -61.13 -86.22
N LEU A 330 -115.19 -61.51 -86.09
CA LEU A 330 -114.67 -62.82 -86.47
C LEU A 330 -115.38 -63.96 -85.73
N LYS A 331 -115.76 -63.73 -84.46
CA LYS A 331 -116.53 -64.67 -83.64
C LYS A 331 -117.94 -64.91 -84.20
N GLN A 332 -118.64 -63.85 -84.62
CA GLN A 332 -119.92 -63.99 -85.33
C GLN A 332 -119.79 -64.74 -86.67
N VAL A 333 -118.74 -64.45 -87.44
CA VAL A 333 -118.50 -65.14 -88.73
C VAL A 333 -118.24 -66.63 -88.51
N SER A 334 -117.36 -66.98 -87.56
CA SER A 334 -117.08 -68.37 -87.20
C SER A 334 -118.33 -69.14 -86.76
N GLN A 335 -119.28 -68.48 -86.11
CA GLN A 335 -120.51 -69.12 -85.65
C GLN A 335 -121.52 -69.35 -86.79
N LYS A 336 -121.54 -68.48 -87.82
CA LYS A 336 -122.35 -68.66 -89.05
C LYS A 336 -121.82 -69.76 -89.97
N PHE A 337 -120.54 -70.12 -89.89
CA PHE A 337 -119.97 -71.23 -90.67
C PHE A 337 -120.38 -72.63 -90.17
N ALA A 338 -120.88 -72.76 -88.93
CA ALA A 338 -121.29 -74.05 -88.37
C ALA A 338 -122.52 -74.64 -89.07
N ASP A 339 -123.52 -73.81 -89.40
CA ASP A 339 -124.83 -74.27 -89.89
C ASP A 339 -124.83 -74.67 -91.38
N VAL A 340 -123.82 -74.25 -92.16
CA VAL A 340 -123.76 -74.49 -93.61
C VAL A 340 -123.13 -75.84 -93.96
N ASN A 341 -122.25 -76.36 -93.09
CA ASN A 341 -121.43 -77.55 -93.36
C ASN A 341 -122.21 -78.82 -93.78
N PRO A 342 -123.42 -79.13 -93.25
CA PRO A 342 -124.19 -80.31 -93.66
C PRO A 342 -124.63 -80.30 -95.14
N GLN A 343 -124.72 -79.13 -95.78
CA GLN A 343 -125.23 -79.01 -97.16
C GLN A 343 -124.17 -79.29 -98.24
N LEU A 344 -122.88 -79.22 -97.89
CA LEU A 344 -121.78 -79.43 -98.85
C LEU A 344 -121.61 -80.91 -99.22
N VAL A 345 -121.69 -81.80 -98.20
CA VAL A 345 -121.55 -83.26 -98.34
C VAL A 345 -122.57 -83.85 -99.32
N ALA A 346 -123.75 -83.24 -99.43
CA ALA A 346 -124.80 -83.65 -100.36
C ALA A 346 -124.49 -83.37 -101.85
N LYS A 347 -123.48 -82.55 -102.16
CA LYS A 347 -123.10 -82.18 -103.53
C LYS A 347 -121.78 -82.79 -104.02
N GLU A 348 -120.89 -83.19 -103.12
CA GLU A 348 -119.61 -83.80 -103.50
C GLU A 348 -119.76 -85.21 -104.12
N ALA A 349 -120.83 -85.94 -103.77
CA ALA A 349 -121.15 -87.25 -104.33
C ALA A 349 -121.46 -87.24 -105.84
N GLU A 350 -121.88 -86.11 -106.41
CA GLU A 350 -122.18 -85.99 -107.85
C GLU A 350 -120.93 -85.69 -108.70
N LEU A 351 -119.85 -85.16 -108.10
CA LEU A 351 -118.72 -84.57 -108.84
C LEU A 351 -117.49 -85.51 -108.97
N ALA A 352 -117.50 -86.68 -108.34
CA ALA A 352 -116.41 -87.66 -108.40
C ALA A 352 -116.58 -88.70 -109.54
N ARG A 353 -117.81 -88.96 -110.00
CA ARG A 353 -118.10 -89.91 -111.11
C ARG A 353 -117.46 -89.52 -112.45
N THR A 354 -116.93 -88.29 -112.56
CA THR A 354 -116.34 -87.70 -113.76
C THR A 354 -114.83 -87.48 -113.68
N LYS A 355 -114.13 -88.04 -112.67
CA LYS A 355 -112.66 -88.04 -112.59
C LYS A 355 -112.02 -89.44 -112.71
N GLN A 356 -112.78 -90.44 -113.13
CA GLN A 356 -112.29 -91.77 -113.53
C GLN A 356 -111.68 -91.76 -114.95
N MET A 357 -110.93 -90.71 -115.34
CA MET A 357 -110.43 -90.57 -116.73
C MET A 357 -109.16 -89.72 -116.90
N LEU A 358 -108.30 -89.66 -115.88
CA LEU A 358 -106.89 -89.22 -115.99
C LEU A 358 -106.15 -89.82 -114.76
N VAL A 359 -105.71 -91.09 -114.77
CA VAL A 359 -104.58 -91.64 -115.52
C VAL A 359 -103.26 -90.95 -115.15
N ASP A 360 -102.65 -91.48 -114.08
CA ASP A 360 -101.26 -91.89 -113.90
C ASP A 360 -100.08 -91.01 -114.34
N VAL A 361 -98.99 -91.09 -113.55
CA VAL A 361 -97.68 -90.44 -113.71
C VAL A 361 -97.73 -88.92 -113.40
N GLU A 362 -96.96 -88.35 -112.47
CA GLU A 362 -95.60 -88.69 -112.02
C GLU A 362 -95.36 -88.44 -110.51
N LEU A 363 -94.17 -88.73 -109.98
CA LEU A 363 -93.87 -88.82 -108.54
C LEU A 363 -92.75 -87.88 -108.03
N ASN A 364 -93.08 -87.13 -106.97
CA ASN A 364 -92.29 -86.99 -105.73
C ASN A 364 -90.99 -86.12 -105.71
N THR A 365 -90.51 -85.82 -104.48
CA THR A 365 -89.19 -85.24 -104.07
C THR A 365 -88.95 -83.74 -104.36
N ASN A 366 -88.15 -82.96 -103.62
CA ASN A 366 -87.56 -83.02 -102.25
C ASN A 366 -87.22 -81.53 -101.86
N ALA A 367 -87.18 -81.01 -100.62
CA ALA A 367 -86.78 -81.49 -99.28
C ALA A 367 -85.35 -81.11 -98.80
N ASN A 368 -85.18 -79.85 -98.35
CA ASN A 368 -84.45 -79.42 -97.12
C ASN A 368 -82.90 -79.54 -97.01
N THR A 369 -82.34 -78.96 -95.93
CA THR A 369 -80.96 -79.13 -95.34
C THR A 369 -79.79 -78.38 -96.04
N ASN A 370 -78.63 -78.08 -95.41
CA ASN A 370 -78.29 -77.76 -94.00
C ASN A 370 -76.91 -77.05 -93.87
N ALA A 371 -76.74 -76.32 -92.76
CA ALA A 371 -75.53 -75.99 -91.97
C ALA A 371 -74.05 -76.16 -92.46
N SER A 372 -73.19 -75.28 -91.91
CA SER A 372 -71.87 -75.59 -91.26
C SER A 372 -70.54 -75.23 -91.97
N LYS A 373 -69.73 -74.38 -91.30
CA LYS A 373 -68.22 -74.31 -91.31
C LYS A 373 -67.51 -73.92 -92.63
N GLN A 374 -66.21 -73.53 -92.69
CA GLN A 374 -65.21 -72.89 -91.79
C GLN A 374 -63.95 -72.55 -92.68
N THR A 375 -62.84 -72.01 -92.15
CA THR A 375 -61.53 -71.71 -92.81
C THR A 375 -61.51 -70.43 -93.70
N ASP A 376 -60.41 -69.66 -93.86
CA ASP A 376 -59.08 -69.68 -93.20
C ASP A 376 -58.27 -68.35 -93.30
N ALA A 377 -57.14 -68.32 -92.56
CA ALA A 377 -55.86 -67.62 -92.84
C ALA A 377 -55.62 -66.08 -92.69
N ALA A 378 -54.63 -65.79 -91.81
CA ALA A 378 -53.42 -64.95 -92.02
C ALA A 378 -53.36 -63.41 -91.74
N ALA A 379 -52.50 -63.08 -90.74
CA ALA A 379 -51.49 -61.98 -90.67
C ALA A 379 -51.92 -60.48 -90.64
N ALA A 380 -51.19 -59.55 -89.98
CA ALA A 380 -50.20 -59.62 -88.87
C ALA A 380 -49.84 -58.20 -88.34
N GLN A 381 -49.52 -58.08 -87.04
CA GLN A 381 -48.61 -57.09 -86.39
C GLN A 381 -48.95 -55.56 -86.45
N ASP A 382 -48.54 -54.70 -85.50
CA ASP A 382 -47.89 -54.90 -84.18
C ASP A 382 -48.21 -53.78 -83.16
N GLU A 383 -47.80 -53.97 -81.89
CA GLU A 383 -47.76 -52.96 -80.79
C GLU A 383 -46.29 -52.43 -80.62
N PRO A 384 -45.69 -52.02 -79.47
CA PRO A 384 -46.15 -51.60 -78.11
C PRO A 384 -45.51 -50.25 -77.59
N PRO A 385 -45.78 -49.81 -76.34
CA PRO A 385 -45.05 -48.77 -75.57
C PRO A 385 -44.05 -49.44 -74.55
N PRO A 386 -43.73 -48.99 -73.30
CA PRO A 386 -43.75 -47.68 -72.59
C PRO A 386 -42.49 -47.34 -71.70
N ALA A 387 -42.49 -46.13 -71.07
CA ALA A 387 -42.05 -45.72 -69.70
C ALA A 387 -40.65 -46.01 -69.02
N LEU A 388 -39.97 -44.90 -68.66
CA LEU A 388 -39.38 -44.47 -67.34
C LEU A 388 -38.42 -45.34 -66.46
N SER A 389 -37.30 -44.73 -66.00
CA SER A 389 -36.69 -44.86 -64.63
C SER A 389 -35.55 -43.81 -64.38
N LEU A 390 -34.81 -43.87 -63.24
CA LEU A 390 -34.05 -42.75 -62.60
C LEU A 390 -32.61 -43.11 -62.11
N GLN A 391 -31.90 -42.11 -61.52
CA GLN A 391 -30.66 -42.16 -60.67
C GLN A 391 -29.26 -42.13 -61.38
N SER A 392 -28.12 -41.65 -60.81
CA SER A 392 -27.80 -40.66 -59.74
C SER A 392 -26.26 -40.45 -59.53
N ILE A 393 -25.76 -39.21 -59.26
CA ILE A 393 -24.57 -38.81 -58.38
C ILE A 393 -23.15 -39.35 -58.82
N ASP A 394 -21.98 -38.67 -58.82
CA ASP A 394 -21.35 -37.63 -57.93
C ASP A 394 -20.20 -36.77 -58.61
N GLN A 395 -19.36 -36.10 -57.79
CA GLN A 395 -18.33 -35.05 -58.05
C GLN A 395 -16.88 -35.47 -58.43
N THR A 396 -16.02 -34.48 -58.80
CA THR A 396 -14.58 -34.37 -58.38
C THR A 396 -13.98 -32.95 -58.59
N LEU A 397 -12.81 -32.64 -58.00
CA LEU A 397 -12.24 -31.26 -57.87
C LEU A 397 -10.69 -31.19 -57.92
N SER A 398 -10.12 -30.01 -58.29
CA SER A 398 -8.68 -29.58 -58.20
C SER A 398 -8.51 -28.13 -58.71
N ALA A 399 -7.40 -27.36 -58.56
CA ALA A 399 -6.28 -27.27 -57.58
C ALA A 399 -5.34 -26.06 -57.94
N SER A 400 -4.31 -25.75 -57.12
CA SER A 400 -3.09 -24.92 -57.45
C SER A 400 -3.23 -23.37 -57.60
N THR A 401 -2.23 -22.46 -57.38
CA THR A 401 -0.86 -22.52 -56.74
C THR A 401 -0.14 -21.13 -56.55
N LEU A 402 0.52 -20.91 -55.38
CA LEU A 402 1.78 -20.14 -54.99
C LEU A 402 2.12 -18.61 -55.22
N LEU A 403 3.10 -18.14 -54.39
CA LEU A 403 4.06 -16.97 -54.45
C LEU A 403 3.60 -15.56 -53.96
N GLY A 404 4.43 -14.61 -53.45
CA GLY A 404 5.90 -14.53 -53.13
C GLY A 404 6.34 -13.21 -52.37
N PRO A 405 7.60 -13.01 -51.90
CA PRO A 405 7.99 -12.06 -50.78
C PRO A 405 9.21 -11.08 -50.98
N ASN A 406 9.62 -10.35 -49.90
CA ASN A 406 10.90 -9.59 -49.64
C ASN A 406 11.02 -9.25 -48.09
N ALA A 407 12.11 -8.82 -47.38
CA ALA A 407 13.47 -8.22 -47.58
C ALA A 407 13.53 -6.67 -47.27
N GLU A 408 14.54 -6.02 -46.59
CA GLU A 408 15.83 -6.46 -45.96
C GLU A 408 16.34 -5.61 -44.71
N ALA A 409 17.55 -4.98 -44.70
CA ALA A 409 18.31 -4.40 -43.53
C ALA A 409 18.70 -2.88 -43.67
N GLY A 410 19.54 -2.16 -42.86
CA GLY A 410 20.50 -2.44 -41.75
C GLY A 410 21.14 -1.15 -41.10
N ASP A 411 22.26 -1.25 -40.35
CA ASP A 411 22.80 -0.25 -39.37
C ASP A 411 24.09 0.57 -39.74
N GLU A 412 24.40 1.68 -39.02
CA GLU A 412 25.71 2.39 -39.00
C GLU A 412 26.08 3.06 -37.63
N GLU A 413 27.36 3.03 -37.18
CA GLU A 413 27.97 3.83 -36.09
C GLU A 413 29.49 4.11 -36.38
N GLU A 414 30.14 4.97 -35.55
CA GLU A 414 31.59 5.09 -35.30
C GLU A 414 32.40 6.23 -35.99
N THR A 415 32.30 7.48 -35.49
CA THR A 415 33.19 8.61 -35.91
C THR A 415 33.60 9.65 -34.83
N LEU A 416 33.35 9.45 -33.53
CA LEU A 416 33.65 10.47 -32.49
C LEU A 416 34.40 9.97 -31.24
N THR A 417 35.73 10.10 -31.20
CA THR A 417 36.55 9.78 -30.00
C THR A 417 37.47 10.90 -29.48
N LEU A 418 37.62 12.03 -30.19
CA LEU A 418 38.56 13.11 -29.81
C LEU A 418 37.90 14.46 -29.44
N ILE A 419 36.58 14.61 -29.58
CA ILE A 419 35.87 15.88 -29.37
C ILE A 419 35.24 15.99 -27.96
N GLY A 420 34.93 14.86 -27.32
CA GLY A 420 34.05 14.80 -26.14
C GLY A 420 34.39 15.77 -25.00
N ASN A 421 35.56 15.59 -24.36
CA ASN A 421 35.88 16.12 -23.01
C ASN A 421 35.56 17.60 -22.74
N SER A 422 35.54 18.48 -23.75
CA SER A 422 35.12 19.88 -23.56
C SER A 422 33.65 20.03 -23.19
N ASP A 423 32.77 19.17 -23.72
CA ASP A 423 31.34 19.26 -23.51
C ASP A 423 30.91 18.65 -22.16
N LEU A 424 31.56 17.58 -21.67
CA LEU A 424 31.26 17.05 -20.31
C LEU A 424 31.59 18.08 -19.23
N ARG A 425 32.62 18.90 -19.47
CA ARG A 425 32.97 20.02 -18.60
C ARG A 425 31.88 21.10 -18.61
N LYS A 426 31.36 21.51 -19.79
CA LYS A 426 30.22 22.42 -19.90
C LYS A 426 28.98 21.88 -19.18
N ILE A 427 28.67 20.59 -19.37
CA ILE A 427 27.58 19.88 -18.66
C ILE A 427 27.79 19.97 -17.15
N SER A 428 29.01 19.67 -16.66
CA SER A 428 29.34 19.73 -15.23
C SER A 428 29.25 21.16 -14.67
N GLU A 429 29.68 22.18 -15.42
CA GLU A 429 29.58 23.60 -15.01
C GLU A 429 28.11 24.06 -14.96
N SER A 430 27.29 23.75 -15.98
CA SER A 430 25.85 24.05 -16.04
C SER A 430 25.06 23.35 -14.92
N LEU A 431 25.28 22.04 -14.73
CA LEU A 431 24.64 21.28 -13.64
C LEU A 431 25.09 21.79 -12.26
N THR A 432 26.36 22.16 -12.09
CA THR A 432 26.86 22.75 -10.84
C THR A 432 26.21 24.11 -10.55
N SER A 433 25.94 24.92 -11.59
CA SER A 433 25.28 26.21 -11.47
C SER A 433 23.79 26.08 -11.12
N LEU A 434 23.07 25.18 -11.79
CA LEU A 434 21.63 24.98 -11.58
C LEU A 434 21.28 24.15 -10.34
N LEU A 435 22.16 23.23 -9.93
CA LEU A 435 21.97 22.39 -8.74
C LEU A 435 22.68 22.94 -7.49
N GLN A 436 23.02 24.24 -7.47
CA GLN A 436 23.60 24.89 -6.30
C GLN A 436 22.83 24.67 -4.98
N PRO A 437 21.48 24.77 -4.90
CA PRO A 437 20.79 24.57 -3.64
C PRO A 437 20.83 23.10 -3.16
N GLU A 438 20.81 22.13 -4.07
CA GLU A 438 20.94 20.70 -3.77
C GLU A 438 22.37 20.32 -3.36
N LEU A 439 23.38 20.87 -4.06
CA LEU A 439 24.79 20.75 -3.70
C LEU A 439 25.08 21.33 -2.31
N LYS A 440 24.50 22.50 -1.97
CA LYS A 440 24.62 23.11 -0.63
C LYS A 440 23.92 22.32 0.47
N LYS A 441 22.86 21.57 0.14
CA LYS A 441 22.21 20.61 1.06
C LYS A 441 22.95 19.26 1.13
N GLY A 442 23.84 18.97 0.18
CA GLY A 442 24.52 17.68 0.06
C GLY A 442 23.65 16.54 -0.47
N THR A 443 22.50 16.84 -1.08
CA THR A 443 21.54 15.83 -1.59
C THR A 443 21.91 15.35 -3.01
N VAL A 444 22.66 16.16 -3.75
CA VAL A 444 23.30 15.81 -5.02
C VAL A 444 24.81 15.96 -4.87
N THR A 445 25.58 15.06 -5.50
CA THR A 445 27.03 15.19 -5.65
C THR A 445 27.44 14.96 -7.10
N VAL A 446 28.29 15.82 -7.64
CA VAL A 446 28.79 15.77 -9.02
C VAL A 446 30.24 15.28 -9.02
N ARG A 447 30.59 14.30 -9.86
CA ARG A 447 31.92 13.69 -9.92
C ARG A 447 32.33 13.40 -11.37
N GLN A 448 33.28 14.16 -11.92
CA GLN A 448 33.87 13.87 -13.22
C GLN A 448 35.09 12.94 -13.08
N ARG A 449 35.20 11.93 -13.95
CA ARG A 449 36.34 11.00 -14.08
C ARG A 449 36.53 10.65 -15.55
N GLY A 450 37.55 11.19 -16.20
CA GLY A 450 37.80 10.98 -17.63
C GLY A 450 36.60 11.39 -18.49
N ASN A 451 36.17 10.49 -19.38
CA ASN A 451 35.03 10.63 -20.29
C ASN A 451 33.65 10.38 -19.62
N LYS A 452 33.61 10.28 -18.29
CA LYS A 452 32.43 9.93 -17.48
C LYS A 452 32.13 11.00 -16.44
N LEU A 453 30.88 11.47 -16.39
CA LEU A 453 30.36 12.34 -15.35
C LEU A 453 29.28 11.59 -14.57
N THR A 454 29.46 11.45 -13.26
CA THR A 454 28.50 10.81 -12.36
C THR A 454 27.86 11.85 -11.45
N LEU A 455 26.54 11.97 -11.53
CA LEU A 455 25.73 12.63 -10.51
C LEU A 455 25.20 11.53 -9.58
N ALA A 456 25.53 11.57 -8.29
CA ALA A 456 24.92 10.70 -7.30
C ALA A 456 23.93 11.51 -6.46
N LEU A 457 22.67 11.08 -6.48
CA LEU A 457 21.53 11.72 -5.83
C LEU A 457 21.03 10.85 -4.67
N ALA A 458 20.73 11.45 -3.52
CA ALA A 458 20.19 10.74 -2.36
C ALA A 458 18.76 10.25 -2.63
N ASN A 459 18.46 8.98 -2.35
CA ASN A 459 17.11 8.44 -2.60
C ASN A 459 16.03 9.10 -1.74
N GLY A 460 16.37 9.69 -0.59
CA GLY A 460 15.40 10.26 0.36
C GLY A 460 14.66 11.50 -0.15
N ASP A 461 15.31 12.31 -1.00
CA ASP A 461 14.67 13.47 -1.64
C ASP A 461 13.95 13.06 -2.94
N LEU A 462 14.49 12.05 -3.65
CA LEU A 462 13.94 11.58 -4.92
C LEU A 462 12.69 10.70 -4.77
N PHE A 463 12.66 9.75 -3.82
CA PHE A 463 11.65 8.68 -3.76
C PHE A 463 11.15 8.45 -2.33
N SER A 464 9.84 8.23 -2.19
CA SER A 464 9.26 7.80 -0.92
C SER A 464 9.74 6.41 -0.48
N THR A 465 9.75 6.15 0.83
CA THR A 465 10.16 4.86 1.42
C THR A 465 9.35 3.69 0.84
N GLY A 466 10.04 2.66 0.34
CA GLY A 466 9.44 1.48 -0.28
C GLY A 466 8.76 1.71 -1.63
N ASP A 467 8.84 2.93 -2.20
CA ASP A 467 8.18 3.30 -3.45
C ASP A 467 9.18 3.50 -4.60
N ALA A 468 8.73 3.32 -5.85
CA ALA A 468 9.50 3.68 -7.05
C ALA A 468 9.04 5.02 -7.66
N THR A 469 7.87 5.53 -7.26
CA THR A 469 7.35 6.83 -7.67
C THR A 469 8.21 7.95 -7.08
N ALA A 470 8.64 8.89 -7.90
CA ALA A 470 9.39 10.06 -7.45
C ALA A 470 8.49 11.06 -6.69
N THR A 471 9.09 11.82 -5.77
CA THR A 471 8.42 12.96 -5.11
C THR A 471 8.28 14.13 -6.09
N LEU A 472 7.34 15.06 -5.87
CA LEU A 472 7.20 16.25 -6.72
C LEU A 472 8.52 17.07 -6.83
N GLY A 473 9.29 17.13 -5.74
CA GLY A 473 10.62 17.75 -5.74
C GLY A 473 11.67 16.95 -6.50
N GLY A 474 11.63 15.61 -6.40
CA GLY A 474 12.46 14.69 -7.18
C GLY A 474 12.18 14.75 -8.68
N THR A 475 10.91 14.77 -9.07
CA THR A 475 10.48 14.99 -10.46
C THR A 475 11.00 16.33 -10.99
N SER A 476 10.73 17.43 -10.28
CA SER A 476 11.20 18.77 -10.66
C SER A 476 12.73 18.84 -10.80
N LEU A 477 13.47 18.10 -9.96
CA LEU A 477 14.94 18.02 -9.99
C LEU A 477 15.43 17.22 -11.21
N LEU A 478 14.82 16.08 -11.49
CA LEU A 478 15.14 15.25 -12.65
C LEU A 478 14.79 15.96 -13.97
N GLU A 479 13.66 16.70 -14.04
CA GLU A 479 13.30 17.55 -15.19
C GLU A 479 14.35 18.64 -15.44
N ARG A 480 14.83 19.34 -14.37
CA ARG A 480 15.92 20.32 -14.50
C ARG A 480 17.22 19.68 -15.01
N ILE A 481 17.55 18.47 -14.56
CA ILE A 481 18.72 17.72 -15.04
C ILE A 481 18.53 17.35 -16.53
N GLY A 482 17.33 16.90 -16.91
CA GLY A 482 16.97 16.60 -18.29
C GLY A 482 17.14 17.80 -19.22
N ALA A 483 16.62 18.97 -18.82
CA ALA A 483 16.69 20.19 -19.63
C ALA A 483 18.13 20.67 -19.88
N VAL A 484 19.04 20.49 -18.91
CA VAL A 484 20.48 20.80 -19.10
C VAL A 484 21.15 19.83 -20.05
N LEU A 485 20.78 18.54 -19.98
CA LEU A 485 21.34 17.51 -20.85
C LEU A 485 20.79 17.60 -22.28
N HIS A 486 19.52 17.98 -22.46
CA HIS A 486 18.90 18.23 -23.77
C HIS A 486 19.71 19.22 -24.62
N GLY A 487 20.19 20.32 -24.03
CA GLY A 487 21.03 21.31 -24.72
C GLY A 487 22.49 20.90 -24.94
N SER A 488 22.87 19.66 -24.63
CA SER A 488 24.27 19.21 -24.51
C SER A 488 24.58 17.95 -25.31
N ARG A 489 25.84 17.79 -25.76
CA ARG A 489 26.28 16.59 -26.50
C ARG A 489 26.76 15.48 -25.55
N TYR A 490 26.21 14.28 -25.68
CA TYR A 490 26.61 13.08 -24.94
C TYR A 490 26.38 11.82 -25.79
N GLN A 491 27.13 10.75 -25.53
CA GLN A 491 26.95 9.48 -26.24
C GLN A 491 25.78 8.69 -25.62
N GLY A 492 25.81 8.49 -24.30
CA GLY A 492 24.78 7.75 -23.59
C GLY A 492 24.71 8.08 -22.10
N ILE A 493 23.59 7.71 -21.49
CA ILE A 493 23.27 7.92 -20.08
C ILE A 493 22.84 6.61 -19.43
N GLU A 494 23.53 6.20 -18.37
CA GLU A 494 23.12 5.10 -17.49
C GLU A 494 22.50 5.67 -16.21
N VAL A 495 21.24 5.31 -15.93
CA VAL A 495 20.56 5.62 -14.67
C VAL A 495 20.58 4.37 -13.79
N ALA A 496 21.25 4.44 -12.66
CA ALA A 496 21.60 3.30 -11.82
C ALA A 496 21.00 3.42 -10.42
N GLY A 497 20.06 2.53 -10.08
CA GLY A 497 19.43 2.46 -8.77
C GLY A 497 20.19 1.58 -7.78
N HIS A 498 20.33 2.05 -6.53
CA HIS A 498 20.98 1.33 -5.44
C HIS A 498 20.15 1.35 -4.13
N THR A 499 20.28 0.30 -3.34
CA THR A 499 19.72 0.17 -1.98
C THR A 499 20.85 0.03 -0.94
N ASP A 500 20.45 -0.11 0.33
CA ASP A 500 21.28 -0.79 1.32
C ASP A 500 20.89 -2.28 1.42
N ASN A 501 21.57 -3.04 2.27
CA ASN A 501 21.35 -4.48 2.47
C ASN A 501 20.20 -4.83 3.44
N THR A 502 19.36 -3.87 3.84
CA THR A 502 18.21 -4.18 4.71
C THR A 502 17.25 -5.09 3.93
N PRO A 503 16.84 -6.27 4.46
CA PRO A 503 15.92 -7.15 3.77
C PRO A 503 14.59 -6.46 3.48
N PHE A 504 14.08 -6.61 2.25
CA PHE A 504 12.84 -5.97 1.82
C PHE A 504 11.61 -6.60 2.51
N ARG A 505 11.20 -5.96 3.60
CA ARG A 505 10.16 -6.42 4.52
C ARG A 505 8.78 -6.52 3.86
N SER A 506 7.96 -7.45 4.33
CA SER A 506 6.66 -7.79 3.75
C SER A 506 5.63 -6.65 3.78
N ASP A 507 5.72 -5.76 4.77
CA ASP A 507 4.89 -4.54 4.92
C ASP A 507 5.22 -3.46 3.88
N LEU A 508 6.43 -3.47 3.30
CA LEU A 508 6.88 -2.52 2.28
C LEU A 508 6.74 -3.04 0.84
N ARG A 509 6.22 -4.26 0.62
CA ARG A 509 6.09 -4.88 -0.71
C ARG A 509 4.97 -4.28 -1.57
N LYS A 510 5.17 -3.03 -2.00
CA LYS A 510 4.37 -2.32 -3.03
C LYS A 510 4.64 -2.90 -4.44
N GLY A 511 4.35 -4.18 -4.63
CA GLY A 511 4.55 -4.89 -5.91
C GLY A 511 5.95 -5.48 -6.13
N PHE A 512 6.99 -4.98 -5.46
CA PHE A 512 8.36 -5.49 -5.59
C PHE A 512 8.64 -6.71 -4.69
N ARG A 513 9.40 -7.67 -5.21
CA ARG A 513 9.82 -8.91 -4.54
C ARG A 513 11.03 -8.69 -3.63
N ASP A 514 11.99 -7.89 -4.09
CA ASP A 514 13.28 -7.66 -3.43
C ASP A 514 13.86 -6.25 -3.70
N ASN A 515 15.06 -6.01 -3.17
CA ASN A 515 15.82 -4.77 -3.36
C ASN A 515 16.31 -4.58 -4.82
N GLN A 516 16.51 -5.65 -5.58
CA GLN A 516 16.98 -5.60 -6.95
C GLN A 516 15.87 -5.05 -7.86
N GLU A 517 14.65 -5.57 -7.73
CA GLU A 517 13.45 -5.11 -8.46
C GLU A 517 13.07 -3.68 -8.08
N LEU A 518 13.07 -3.32 -6.78
CA LEU A 518 12.86 -1.93 -6.33
C LEU A 518 13.91 -0.97 -6.92
N SER A 519 15.19 -1.37 -6.94
CA SER A 519 16.26 -0.52 -7.49
C SER A 519 16.11 -0.32 -9.00
N ARG A 520 15.63 -1.35 -9.71
CA ARG A 520 15.36 -1.30 -11.15
C ARG A 520 14.20 -0.33 -11.45
N ALA A 521 13.05 -0.52 -10.80
CA ALA A 521 11.86 0.31 -11.03
C ALA A 521 12.11 1.81 -10.76
N ARG A 522 12.93 2.14 -9.75
CA ARG A 522 13.36 3.53 -9.49
C ARG A 522 14.19 4.12 -10.63
N ALA A 523 15.09 3.33 -11.21
CA ALA A 523 15.86 3.76 -12.36
C ALA A 523 14.98 3.97 -13.60
N ASP A 524 14.06 3.03 -13.89
CA ASP A 524 13.11 3.15 -15.01
C ASP A 524 12.21 4.41 -14.87
N TYR A 525 11.68 4.69 -13.67
CA TYR A 525 10.86 5.87 -13.43
C TYR A 525 11.66 7.18 -13.58
N ALA A 526 12.91 7.22 -13.10
CA ALA A 526 13.77 8.37 -13.29
C ALA A 526 14.15 8.61 -14.76
N VAL A 527 14.31 7.54 -15.56
CA VAL A 527 14.51 7.66 -17.02
C VAL A 527 13.32 8.32 -17.71
N GLN A 528 12.08 7.93 -17.37
CA GLN A 528 10.87 8.56 -17.94
C GLN A 528 10.82 10.07 -17.64
N ILE A 529 11.16 10.49 -16.42
CA ILE A 529 11.18 11.92 -16.05
C ILE A 529 12.29 12.68 -16.81
N LEU A 530 13.47 12.07 -16.96
CA LEU A 530 14.57 12.68 -17.73
C LEU A 530 14.20 12.84 -19.22
N ILE A 531 13.48 11.88 -19.81
CA ILE A 531 12.94 11.96 -21.18
C ILE A 531 11.91 13.09 -21.29
N ASN A 532 11.00 13.24 -20.31
CA ASN A 532 10.07 14.38 -20.25
C ASN A 532 10.81 15.73 -20.13
N GLY A 533 11.97 15.75 -19.47
CA GLY A 533 12.90 16.88 -19.44
C GLY A 533 13.70 17.11 -20.75
N GLY A 534 13.51 16.29 -21.78
CA GLY A 534 14.10 16.44 -23.11
C GLY A 534 15.22 15.46 -23.48
N LEU A 535 15.52 14.43 -22.67
CA LEU A 535 16.48 13.39 -23.11
C LEU A 535 15.95 12.62 -24.32
N GLN A 536 16.85 12.31 -25.25
CA GLN A 536 16.61 11.31 -26.29
C GLN A 536 16.53 9.92 -25.65
N ASN A 537 15.38 9.25 -25.81
CA ASN A 537 15.09 7.89 -25.32
C ASN A 537 16.22 6.90 -25.66
N ASP A 538 16.68 6.93 -26.91
CA ASP A 538 17.59 5.92 -27.47
C ASP A 538 19.03 6.06 -26.93
N ARG A 539 19.30 7.15 -26.18
CA ARG A 539 20.58 7.40 -25.49
C ARG A 539 20.51 7.18 -23.98
N VAL A 540 19.40 6.67 -23.42
CA VAL A 540 19.26 6.49 -21.98
C VAL A 540 18.81 5.08 -21.61
N LYS A 541 19.50 4.48 -20.62
CA LYS A 541 19.18 3.14 -20.09
C LYS A 541 19.09 3.17 -18.57
N ALA A 542 18.12 2.44 -18.02
CA ALA A 542 18.02 2.15 -16.60
C ALA A 542 18.74 0.84 -16.22
N VAL A 543 19.27 0.77 -14.99
CA VAL A 543 19.89 -0.41 -14.38
C VAL A 543 19.53 -0.45 -12.88
N GLY A 544 19.14 -1.63 -12.38
CA GLY A 544 19.04 -1.89 -10.95
C GLY A 544 20.27 -2.67 -10.47
N TYR A 545 20.91 -2.21 -9.39
CA TYR A 545 22.04 -2.90 -8.76
C TYR A 545 21.74 -3.40 -7.34
N GLY A 546 20.58 -3.09 -6.77
CA GLY A 546 20.24 -3.44 -5.39
C GLY A 546 21.32 -2.99 -4.42
N ASP A 547 21.75 -3.90 -3.55
CA ASP A 547 22.84 -3.72 -2.59
C ASP A 547 24.22 -4.19 -3.09
N SER A 548 24.31 -4.75 -4.32
CA SER A 548 25.55 -5.34 -4.87
C SER A 548 26.72 -4.37 -5.09
N LYS A 549 26.45 -3.06 -5.11
CA LYS A 549 27.44 -1.99 -5.30
C LYS A 549 27.36 -0.92 -4.19
N PRO A 550 27.75 -1.25 -2.95
CA PRO A 550 27.81 -0.30 -1.85
C PRO A 550 29.03 0.63 -2.00
N ILE A 551 28.89 1.88 -1.55
CA ILE A 551 29.98 2.89 -1.54
C ILE A 551 30.55 3.14 -0.14
N THR A 552 30.02 2.45 0.86
CA THR A 552 30.41 2.50 2.28
C THR A 552 29.82 1.26 2.99
N THR A 553 30.33 0.92 4.18
CA THR A 553 29.71 -0.14 4.99
C THR A 553 28.22 0.13 5.27
N ASN A 554 27.43 -0.94 5.36
CA ASN A 554 26.03 -0.93 5.80
C ASN A 554 25.87 -1.01 7.34
N ASP A 555 26.94 -1.23 8.10
CA ASP A 555 26.87 -1.42 9.56
C ASP A 555 26.31 -0.18 10.30
N THR A 556 26.38 1.00 9.68
CA THR A 556 25.90 2.26 10.25
C THR A 556 24.78 2.86 9.40
N ASP A 557 23.83 3.52 10.06
CA ASP A 557 22.68 4.19 9.43
C ASP A 557 23.12 5.26 8.43
N LYS A 558 24.19 6.00 8.78
CA LYS A 558 24.88 6.97 7.91
C LYS A 558 25.49 6.32 6.67
N GLY A 559 25.94 5.07 6.79
CA GLY A 559 26.41 4.24 5.70
C GLY A 559 25.28 3.78 4.78
N ARG A 560 24.25 3.13 5.35
CA ARG A 560 23.06 2.69 4.61
C ARG A 560 22.38 3.83 3.86
N SER A 561 22.26 5.01 4.48
CA SER A 561 21.69 6.20 3.83
C SER A 561 22.48 6.69 2.60
N LYS A 562 23.81 6.51 2.59
CA LYS A 562 24.65 6.78 1.41
C LYS A 562 24.53 5.71 0.33
N ASN A 563 24.34 4.44 0.72
CA ASN A 563 24.19 3.34 -0.24
C ASN A 563 22.85 3.45 -1.00
N ARG A 564 21.77 3.87 -0.33
CA ARG A 564 20.47 4.23 -0.91
C ARG A 564 20.56 5.51 -1.77
N ARG A 565 20.99 5.37 -3.01
CA ARG A 565 21.15 6.46 -3.98
C ARG A 565 20.68 6.06 -5.38
N LEU A 566 20.53 7.06 -6.24
CA LEU A 566 20.41 6.90 -7.68
C LEU A 566 21.59 7.63 -8.34
N GLU A 567 22.32 6.96 -9.22
CA GLU A 567 23.40 7.56 -10.00
C GLU A 567 22.93 7.84 -11.43
N ILE A 568 23.13 9.06 -11.93
CA ILE A 568 23.02 9.40 -13.34
C ILE A 568 24.45 9.50 -13.88
N VAL A 569 24.80 8.58 -14.77
CA VAL A 569 26.10 8.45 -15.41
C VAL A 569 25.99 8.94 -16.84
N ILE A 570 26.70 10.00 -17.19
CA ILE A 570 26.78 10.54 -18.55
C ILE A 570 28.14 10.17 -19.14
N THR A 571 28.17 9.57 -20.32
CA THR A 571 29.39 9.22 -21.06
C THR A 571 29.47 9.96 -22.39
N GLN A 572 30.70 10.28 -22.82
CA GLN A 572 30.94 11.05 -24.06
C GLN A 572 31.70 10.32 -25.15
N THR A 573 32.09 9.08 -24.87
CA THR A 573 32.69 8.08 -25.75
C THR A 573 32.46 6.73 -25.08
N PRO A 574 32.28 5.61 -25.80
CA PRO A 574 32.52 4.31 -25.20
C PRO A 574 34.00 4.20 -24.80
N GLU A 575 34.31 3.70 -23.61
CA GLU A 575 35.58 2.98 -23.43
C GLU A 575 35.42 1.66 -24.17
N SER A 576 36.19 1.45 -25.24
CA SER A 576 36.21 0.16 -25.95
C SER A 576 36.70 -0.91 -24.98
N GLY A 577 35.78 -1.76 -24.53
CA GLY A 577 36.06 -2.80 -23.55
C GLY A 577 36.99 -3.85 -24.16
N ILE A 578 38.18 -4.01 -23.57
CA ILE A 578 39.09 -5.10 -23.96
C ILE A 578 38.38 -6.43 -23.68
N ALA A 579 37.98 -7.10 -24.76
CA ALA A 579 37.40 -8.44 -24.69
C ALA A 579 38.48 -9.41 -24.20
N VAL A 580 38.37 -9.84 -22.94
CA VAL A 580 39.18 -10.95 -22.40
C VAL A 580 38.72 -12.21 -23.13
N GLY A 581 39.59 -12.73 -24.00
CA GLY A 581 39.22 -13.72 -25.01
C GLY A 581 38.65 -15.02 -24.44
N GLU A 582 37.62 -15.54 -25.10
CA GLU A 582 36.96 -16.78 -24.70
C GLU A 582 37.91 -17.99 -24.83
N GLY A 583 38.17 -18.65 -23.70
CA GLY A 583 38.91 -19.91 -23.67
C GLY A 583 38.08 -21.05 -24.27
N LYS A 584 38.38 -21.42 -25.52
CA LYS A 584 37.74 -22.53 -26.25
C LYS A 584 37.67 -23.81 -25.41
N THR A 585 36.48 -24.14 -24.90
CA THR A 585 36.19 -25.45 -24.33
C THR A 585 35.33 -26.22 -25.33
N GLN A 586 35.82 -27.38 -25.79
CA GLN A 586 35.19 -28.14 -26.87
C GLN A 586 33.94 -28.86 -26.38
N VAL A 587 32.83 -28.77 -27.12
CA VAL A 587 31.61 -29.54 -26.85
C VAL A 587 31.86 -31.02 -27.19
N GLY A 588 31.84 -31.87 -26.17
CA GLY A 588 31.96 -33.32 -26.31
C GLY A 588 30.78 -33.94 -27.08
N LYS A 589 31.04 -35.04 -27.81
CA LYS A 589 30.04 -35.69 -28.67
C LYS A 589 28.86 -36.26 -27.87
N LYS A 590 27.66 -36.07 -28.44
CA LYS A 590 26.43 -36.80 -28.11
C LYS A 590 26.53 -38.26 -28.59
N PRO A 591 26.29 -39.27 -27.74
CA PRO A 591 25.91 -40.62 -28.17
C PRO A 591 24.39 -40.73 -28.35
N GLN A 592 23.95 -41.77 -29.07
CA GLN A 592 22.54 -41.99 -29.41
C GLN A 592 21.81 -42.93 -28.41
N ASP A 593 20.51 -43.10 -28.69
CA ASP A 593 19.57 -44.07 -28.12
C ASP A 593 20.15 -45.49 -27.93
N GLY A 594 19.61 -46.21 -26.95
CA GLY A 594 20.12 -47.49 -26.46
C GLY A 594 19.17 -48.15 -25.45
N SER A 595 17.93 -48.42 -25.86
CA SER A 595 16.95 -49.15 -25.04
C SER A 595 17.49 -50.46 -24.41
N HIS A 596 17.13 -50.75 -23.16
CA HIS A 596 16.85 -52.12 -22.70
C HIS A 596 16.06 -52.19 -21.38
N LYS A 597 15.42 -53.35 -21.17
CA LYS A 597 14.56 -53.68 -20.02
C LYS A 597 15.39 -53.95 -18.76
N ARG A 598 14.92 -53.49 -17.60
CA ARG A 598 14.18 -54.35 -16.65
C ARG A 598 13.52 -53.55 -15.53
#